data_AF-A0A972C6P5-F1
#
_entry.id   AF-A0A972C6P5-F1
#
_cell.length_a   1.000
_cell.length_b   1.000
_cell.length_c   1.000
_cell.angle_alpha   90.00
_cell.angle_beta   90.00
_cell.angle_gamma   90.00
#
_symmetry.space_group_name_H-M   'P 1'
#
loop_
_entity.id
_entity.type
_entity.pdbx_description
1 polymer ?
#
loop_
_entity_poly.entity_id
_entity_poly.type
_entity_poly.pdbx_seq_one_letter_code
_entity_poly.pdbx_strand_id
1 'polypeptide(L)'
;MSKEAFLETPFIPDNSVSLALVDSRYKARLEVFLKDYQISPIYVDKCTDLYPSISCHPDIQCHPLGGNKIVIAPNASQSLKNQLIQHDFEIIVGNTRLESNYPNNIAYNVARIGEYAFHNKKYTDPILKGELQSQGVELVHVNQGYSKCSVAIVDEHSLITSDKGIAKAAKGVGFNVLLINPGFIDLPGLNYGFIGGATGLLNLNALGFVGNWKTHKDYEKIEDFLKERGKIPVAMDMHLLADVGSIIPLKQRV
;
A
#
# COMPACT_ATOMS: atom_id res chain seq x y z
N MET A 1 14.29 20.03 13.89
CA MET A 1 13.68 18.87 13.20
C MET A 1 12.68 18.26 14.17
N SER A 2 11.41 18.10 13.77
CA SER A 2 10.43 17.37 14.58
C SER A 2 10.95 15.96 14.83
N LYS A 3 10.72 15.41 16.03
CA LYS A 3 11.05 14.02 16.31
C LYS A 3 10.15 13.11 15.46
N GLU A 4 10.74 12.07 14.90
CA GLU A 4 10.05 11.07 14.09
C GLU A 4 10.27 9.68 14.70
N ALA A 5 9.31 8.79 14.52
CA ALA A 5 9.39 7.38 14.87
C ALA A 5 8.98 6.52 13.67
N PHE A 6 9.50 5.30 13.60
CA PHE A 6 9.02 4.31 12.64
C PHE A 6 7.59 3.88 12.97
N LEU A 7 6.86 3.42 11.95
CA LEU A 7 5.58 2.75 12.18
C LEU A 7 5.84 1.35 12.74
N GLU A 8 5.30 1.05 13.92
CA GLU A 8 5.35 -0.30 14.48
C GLU A 8 4.37 -1.24 13.77
N THR A 9 3.17 -0.77 13.47
CA THR A 9 2.19 -1.48 12.64
C THR A 9 2.32 -1.05 11.18
N PRO A 10 2.74 -1.93 10.25
CA PRO A 10 2.84 -1.56 8.83
C PRO A 10 1.55 -0.99 8.27
N PHE A 11 1.68 0.06 7.45
CA PHE A 11 0.59 0.77 6.78
C PHE A 11 -0.37 1.57 7.68
N ILE A 12 -0.35 1.38 9.01
CA ILE A 12 -1.28 2.01 9.95
C ILE A 12 -0.51 2.92 10.92
N PRO A 13 -0.55 4.25 10.71
CA PRO A 13 0.07 5.22 11.61
C PRO A 13 -0.85 5.57 12.79
N ASP A 14 -0.26 5.79 13.97
CA ASP A 14 -0.92 6.36 15.15
C ASP A 14 -0.95 7.89 15.11
N ASN A 15 0.04 8.49 14.45
CA ASN A 15 0.23 9.94 14.37
C ASN A 15 0.37 10.40 12.92
N SER A 16 0.50 11.71 12.73
CA SER A 16 0.72 12.26 11.39
C SER A 16 1.96 11.69 10.73
N VAL A 17 1.76 11.08 9.55
CA VAL A 17 2.82 10.53 8.71
C VAL A 17 3.81 11.64 8.38
N SER A 18 5.09 11.29 8.39
CA SER A 18 6.18 12.20 8.04
C SER A 18 7.09 11.65 6.93
N LEU A 19 7.06 10.34 6.68
CA LEU A 19 7.80 9.69 5.60
C LEU A 19 6.91 8.64 4.93
N ALA A 20 6.88 8.61 3.59
CA ALA A 20 6.13 7.62 2.83
C ALA A 20 6.84 7.20 1.53
N LEU A 21 6.60 5.96 1.07
CA LEU A 21 6.97 5.55 -0.28
C LEU A 21 5.91 6.03 -1.28
N VAL A 22 6.38 6.54 -2.42
CA VAL A 22 5.54 7.11 -3.47
C VAL A 22 6.08 6.69 -4.83
N ASP A 23 5.20 6.32 -5.76
CA ASP A 23 5.56 6.08 -7.16
C ASP A 23 6.21 7.33 -7.79
N SER A 24 7.42 7.19 -8.34
CA SER A 24 8.17 8.33 -8.86
C SER A 24 7.50 9.06 -10.02
N ARG A 25 6.59 8.41 -10.75
CA ARG A 25 5.80 9.02 -11.85
C ARG A 25 4.81 10.06 -11.33
N TYR A 26 4.40 9.96 -10.06
CA TYR A 26 3.40 10.84 -9.44
C TYR A 26 4.03 11.99 -8.64
N LYS A 27 5.36 12.15 -8.68
CA LYS A 27 6.10 13.24 -8.02
C LYS A 27 5.47 14.61 -8.26
N ALA A 28 5.35 15.04 -9.51
CA ALA A 28 4.81 16.36 -9.85
C ALA A 28 3.34 16.53 -9.46
N ARG A 29 2.56 15.44 -9.50
CA ARG A 29 1.14 15.44 -9.17
C ARG A 29 0.89 15.60 -7.67
N LEU A 30 1.78 15.01 -6.84
CA LEU A 30 1.62 14.96 -5.38
C LEU A 30 2.51 15.93 -4.60
N GLU A 31 3.44 16.64 -5.26
CA GLU A 31 4.45 17.49 -4.61
C GLU A 31 3.84 18.53 -3.65
N VAL A 32 2.81 19.24 -4.09
CA VAL A 32 2.14 20.27 -3.28
C VAL A 32 1.51 19.64 -2.04
N PHE A 33 0.75 18.56 -2.21
CA PHE A 33 0.11 17.86 -1.10
C PHE A 33 1.11 17.33 -0.08
N LEU A 34 2.16 16.64 -0.55
CA LEU A 34 3.19 16.08 0.32
C LEU A 34 3.90 17.19 1.11
N LYS A 35 4.18 18.33 0.48
CA LYS A 35 4.77 19.49 1.15
C LYS A 35 3.84 20.09 2.21
N ASP A 36 2.56 20.28 1.89
CA ASP A 36 1.57 20.87 2.80
C ASP A 36 1.31 19.98 4.02
N TYR A 37 1.30 18.66 3.82
CA TYR A 37 1.21 17.66 4.90
C TYR A 37 2.55 17.37 5.58
N GLN A 38 3.63 18.02 5.13
CA GLN A 38 5.00 17.85 5.61
C GLN A 38 5.46 16.38 5.58
N ILE A 39 5.03 15.62 4.57
CA ILE A 39 5.42 14.23 4.32
C ILE A 39 6.60 14.23 3.35
N SER A 40 7.74 13.72 3.79
CA SER A 40 8.88 13.44 2.93
C SER A 40 8.61 12.19 2.09
N PRO A 41 8.73 12.25 0.75
CA PRO A 41 8.59 11.07 -0.11
C PRO A 41 9.93 10.37 -0.30
N ILE A 42 9.93 9.03 -0.21
CA ILE A 42 10.91 8.16 -0.86
C ILE A 42 10.31 7.74 -2.20
N TYR A 43 10.93 8.19 -3.29
CA TYR A 43 10.40 7.90 -4.62
C TYR A 43 10.88 6.52 -5.09
N VAL A 44 9.91 5.68 -5.46
CA VAL A 44 10.14 4.35 -6.00
C VAL A 44 10.28 4.45 -7.51
N ASP A 45 11.51 4.25 -7.98
CA ASP A 45 11.84 4.27 -9.40
C ASP A 45 11.43 2.98 -10.12
N LYS A 46 11.48 3.04 -11.46
CA LYS A 46 11.13 1.94 -12.35
C LYS A 46 11.98 0.69 -12.08
N CYS A 47 11.33 -0.42 -11.75
CA CYS A 47 11.90 -1.76 -11.94
C CYS A 47 11.71 -2.16 -13.42
N THR A 48 12.82 -2.33 -14.15
CA THR A 48 12.81 -2.50 -15.61
C THR A 48 12.23 -3.83 -16.08
N ASP A 49 12.15 -4.83 -15.20
CA ASP A 49 11.59 -6.14 -15.52
C ASP A 49 10.06 -6.19 -15.41
N LEU A 50 9.44 -5.18 -14.82
CA LEU A 50 7.98 -5.04 -14.71
C LEU A 50 7.39 -4.34 -15.94
N TYR A 51 6.14 -4.67 -16.27
CA TYR A 51 5.41 -3.94 -17.31
C TYR A 51 5.08 -2.50 -16.85
N PRO A 52 4.89 -1.56 -17.79
CA PRO A 52 4.86 -0.13 -17.48
C PRO A 52 3.90 0.29 -16.37
N SER A 53 2.67 -0.25 -16.34
CA SER A 53 1.62 0.22 -15.43
C SER A 53 2.01 0.10 -13.96
N ILE A 54 2.68 -1.00 -13.56
CA ILE A 54 3.07 -1.26 -12.17
C ILE A 54 4.56 -1.05 -11.89
N SER A 55 5.33 -0.63 -12.90
CA SER A 55 6.79 -0.66 -12.84
C SER A 55 7.43 0.24 -11.79
N CYS A 56 6.69 1.24 -11.28
CA CYS A 56 7.12 2.12 -10.18
C CYS A 56 6.28 1.94 -8.90
N HIS A 57 5.39 0.94 -8.83
CA HIS A 57 4.51 0.74 -7.68
C HIS A 57 5.31 0.35 -6.42
N PRO A 58 5.23 1.13 -5.33
CA PRO A 58 5.88 0.79 -4.06
C PRO A 58 5.47 -0.58 -3.52
N ASP A 59 4.17 -0.88 -3.49
CA ASP A 59 3.62 -2.12 -2.95
C ASP A 59 3.92 -3.38 -3.78
N ILE A 60 4.46 -3.22 -4.99
CA ILE A 60 4.96 -4.33 -5.82
C ILE A 60 6.43 -4.61 -5.51
N GLN A 61 7.22 -3.57 -5.23
CA GLN A 61 8.67 -3.68 -5.13
C GLN A 61 9.18 -3.95 -3.70
N CYS A 62 8.40 -3.62 -2.67
CA CYS A 62 8.81 -3.78 -1.28
C CYS A 62 7.65 -3.92 -0.31
N HIS A 63 7.94 -4.38 0.91
CA HIS A 63 6.97 -4.57 1.98
C HIS A 63 7.58 -4.18 3.34
N PRO A 64 7.08 -3.14 4.02
CA PRO A 64 7.53 -2.79 5.37
C PRO A 64 7.09 -3.83 6.40
N LEU A 65 7.96 -4.16 7.35
CA LEU A 65 7.73 -5.19 8.36
C LEU A 65 7.34 -4.64 9.75
N GLY A 66 7.35 -3.32 9.90
CA GLY A 66 7.23 -2.65 11.19
C GLY A 66 8.61 -2.24 11.70
N GLY A 67 8.66 -1.18 12.50
CA GLY A 67 9.92 -0.57 12.92
C GLY A 67 10.76 -0.14 11.71
N ASN A 68 12.06 -0.38 11.79
CA ASN A 68 13.01 0.04 10.75
C ASN A 68 13.29 -1.03 9.68
N LYS A 69 12.52 -2.12 9.59
CA LYS A 69 12.79 -3.23 8.64
C LYS A 69 11.88 -3.19 7.42
N ILE A 70 12.46 -3.44 6.25
CA ILE A 70 11.72 -3.53 4.98
C ILE A 70 12.27 -4.65 4.09
N VAL A 71 11.38 -5.49 3.57
CA VAL A 71 11.73 -6.49 2.55
C VAL A 71 11.63 -5.85 1.17
N ILE A 72 12.64 -6.02 0.33
CA ILE A 72 12.69 -5.46 -1.02
C ILE A 72 13.01 -6.52 -2.07
N ALA A 73 12.43 -6.38 -3.26
CA ALA A 73 12.77 -7.23 -4.40
C ALA A 73 14.26 -7.14 -4.77
N PRO A 74 14.92 -8.25 -5.17
CA PRO A 74 16.32 -8.26 -5.60
C PRO A 74 16.64 -7.22 -6.67
N ASN A 75 15.75 -7.11 -7.67
CA ASN A 75 15.85 -6.23 -8.83
C ASN A 75 15.14 -4.87 -8.65
N ALA A 76 14.81 -4.48 -7.42
CA ALA A 76 14.45 -3.09 -7.14
C ALA A 76 15.65 -2.16 -7.34
N SER A 77 15.37 -0.90 -7.66
CA SER A 77 16.41 0.07 -8.04
C SER A 77 17.40 0.34 -6.89
N GLN A 78 18.66 0.61 -7.25
CA GLN A 78 19.67 1.02 -6.26
C GLN A 78 19.31 2.36 -5.62
N SER A 79 18.64 3.24 -6.37
CA SER A 79 18.08 4.51 -5.87
C SER A 79 17.15 4.30 -4.68
N LEU A 80 16.20 3.36 -4.78
CA LEU A 80 15.30 3.04 -3.68
C LEU A 80 16.06 2.51 -2.45
N LYS A 81 17.01 1.58 -2.66
CA LYS A 81 17.85 1.04 -1.58
C LYS A 81 18.64 2.14 -0.86
N ASN A 82 19.25 3.06 -1.62
CA ASN A 82 20.03 4.15 -1.04
C ASN A 82 19.15 5.12 -0.24
N GLN A 83 17.97 5.49 -0.75
CA GLN A 83 17.04 6.36 -0.04
C GLN A 83 16.57 5.71 1.28
N LEU A 84 16.22 4.42 1.27
CA LEU A 84 15.83 3.71 2.48
C LEU A 84 16.94 3.70 3.55
N ILE A 85 18.19 3.44 3.14
CA ILE A 85 19.36 3.48 4.05
C ILE A 85 19.57 4.90 4.60
N GLN A 86 19.41 5.94 3.79
CA GLN A 86 19.49 7.34 4.23
C GLN A 86 18.43 7.70 5.27
N HIS A 87 17.32 6.95 5.32
CA HIS A 87 16.27 7.07 6.31
C HIS A 87 16.35 6.00 7.42
N ASP A 88 17.52 5.38 7.62
CA ASP A 88 17.84 4.43 8.70
C ASP A 88 17.07 3.09 8.64
N PHE A 89 16.61 2.69 7.46
CA PHE A 89 15.99 1.37 7.27
C PHE A 89 17.03 0.25 7.14
N GLU A 90 16.78 -0.86 7.84
CA GLU A 90 17.42 -2.15 7.60
C GLU A 90 16.72 -2.83 6.41
N ILE A 91 17.48 -3.02 5.32
CA ILE A 91 16.99 -3.64 4.11
C ILE A 91 17.21 -5.14 4.16
N ILE A 92 16.14 -5.91 4.01
CA ILE A 92 16.15 -7.34 3.83
C ILE A 92 15.86 -7.63 2.35
N VAL A 93 16.80 -8.22 1.62
CA VAL A 93 16.59 -8.57 0.21
C VAL A 93 15.80 -9.87 0.15
N GLY A 94 14.66 -9.85 -0.53
CA GLY A 94 13.86 -11.05 -0.78
C GLY A 94 14.55 -12.03 -1.72
N ASN A 95 13.95 -13.19 -1.95
CA ASN A 95 14.49 -14.23 -2.84
C ASN A 95 13.83 -14.23 -4.23
N THR A 96 12.58 -13.75 -4.33
CA THR A 96 11.83 -13.72 -5.58
C THR A 96 12.17 -12.46 -6.37
N ARG A 97 12.85 -12.64 -7.49
CA ARG A 97 13.04 -11.60 -8.50
C ARG A 97 11.72 -11.31 -9.21
N LEU A 98 11.38 -10.04 -9.39
CA LEU A 98 10.17 -9.64 -10.09
C LEU A 98 10.33 -9.80 -11.60
N GLU A 99 9.26 -10.25 -12.27
CA GLU A 99 9.19 -10.38 -13.73
C GLU A 99 7.89 -9.77 -14.28
N SER A 100 7.83 -9.50 -15.58
CA SER A 100 6.71 -8.77 -16.20
C SER A 100 5.36 -9.48 -16.02
N ASN A 101 5.32 -10.81 -16.20
CA ASN A 101 4.05 -11.53 -16.30
C ASN A 101 3.53 -11.98 -14.93
N TYR A 102 2.21 -11.90 -14.75
CA TYR A 102 1.55 -12.54 -13.61
C TYR A 102 1.75 -14.07 -13.68
N PRO A 103 2.03 -14.76 -12.56
CA PRO A 103 2.08 -14.29 -11.17
C PRO A 103 3.50 -13.97 -10.66
N ASN A 104 4.47 -13.66 -11.52
CA ASN A 104 5.86 -13.44 -11.11
C ASN A 104 6.15 -11.97 -10.70
N ASN A 105 5.11 -11.12 -10.63
CA ASN A 105 5.18 -9.71 -10.22
C ASN A 105 4.43 -9.40 -8.91
N ILE A 106 3.97 -10.41 -8.17
CA ILE A 106 3.11 -10.19 -6.98
C ILE A 106 3.81 -10.54 -5.66
N ALA A 107 5.08 -10.96 -5.69
CA ALA A 107 5.68 -11.65 -4.54
C ALA A 107 5.71 -10.85 -3.22
N TYR A 108 5.73 -9.52 -3.33
CA TYR A 108 5.74 -8.59 -2.20
C TYR A 108 4.40 -7.85 -2.00
N ASN A 109 3.41 -8.07 -2.88
CA ASN A 109 2.11 -7.35 -2.88
C ASN A 109 1.11 -7.93 -1.86
N VAL A 110 1.58 -8.11 -0.63
CA VAL A 110 0.85 -8.69 0.49
C VAL A 110 0.05 -7.60 1.22
N ALA A 111 -1.26 -7.80 1.40
CA ALA A 111 -2.08 -6.89 2.20
C ALA A 111 -1.96 -7.28 3.68
N ARG A 112 -1.11 -6.60 4.44
CA ARG A 112 -0.95 -6.80 5.89
C ARG A 112 -1.80 -5.80 6.67
N ILE A 113 -2.63 -6.30 7.59
CA ILE A 113 -3.45 -5.52 8.52
C ILE A 113 -3.37 -6.18 9.90
N GLY A 114 -2.69 -5.53 10.84
CA GLY A 114 -2.45 -6.08 12.17
C GLY A 114 -1.76 -7.44 12.12
N GLU A 115 -2.37 -8.43 12.76
CA GLU A 115 -1.90 -9.81 12.84
C GLU A 115 -2.23 -10.67 11.62
N TYR A 116 -2.90 -10.12 10.60
CA TYR A 116 -3.27 -10.85 9.38
C TYR A 116 -2.56 -10.31 8.14
N ALA A 117 -2.17 -11.22 7.26
CA ALA A 117 -1.65 -10.92 5.93
C ALA A 117 -2.45 -11.68 4.87
N PHE A 118 -3.07 -10.98 3.92
CA PHE A 118 -3.81 -11.60 2.81
C PHE A 118 -2.93 -11.64 1.57
N HIS A 119 -2.67 -12.84 1.06
CA HIS A 119 -1.99 -13.01 -0.22
C HIS A 119 -2.14 -14.43 -0.79
N ASN A 120 -1.74 -14.61 -2.06
CA ASN A 120 -1.53 -15.92 -2.61
C ASN A 120 -0.27 -16.57 -2.01
N LYS A 121 -0.49 -17.44 -1.01
CA LYS A 121 0.58 -18.19 -0.30
C LYS A 121 1.63 -18.84 -1.19
N LYS A 122 1.26 -19.29 -2.39
CA LYS A 122 2.17 -19.95 -3.34
C LYS A 122 3.18 -18.98 -3.93
N TYR A 123 2.78 -17.73 -4.12
CA TYR A 123 3.56 -16.70 -4.81
C TYR A 123 4.11 -15.64 -3.87
N THR A 124 3.93 -15.79 -2.55
CA THR A 124 4.55 -14.90 -1.56
C THR A 124 6.05 -15.17 -1.52
N ASP A 125 6.86 -14.11 -1.54
CA ASP A 125 8.30 -14.25 -1.38
C ASP A 125 8.64 -15.03 -0.09
N PRO A 126 9.55 -16.02 -0.14
CA PRO A 126 9.83 -16.87 1.01
C PRO A 126 10.49 -16.14 2.19
N ILE A 127 11.27 -15.07 1.94
CA ILE A 127 11.84 -14.25 3.00
C ILE A 127 10.73 -13.44 3.66
N LEU A 128 9.91 -12.75 2.88
CA LEU A 128 8.75 -12.03 3.40
C LEU A 128 7.83 -12.94 4.21
N LYS A 129 7.54 -14.14 3.69
CA LYS A 129 6.72 -15.13 4.39
C LYS A 129 7.34 -15.54 5.73
N GLY A 130 8.65 -15.78 5.77
CA GLY A 130 9.37 -16.12 7.00
C GLY A 130 9.33 -15.01 8.05
N GLU A 131 9.52 -13.76 7.61
CA GLU A 131 9.45 -12.57 8.49
C GLU A 131 8.04 -12.34 9.04
N LEU A 132 7.00 -12.51 8.22
CA LEU A 132 5.62 -12.42 8.70
C LEU A 132 5.35 -13.50 9.76
N GLN A 133 5.79 -14.74 9.52
CA GLN A 133 5.60 -15.85 10.46
C GLN A 133 6.38 -15.66 11.76
N SER A 134 7.61 -15.14 11.71
CA SER A 134 8.42 -14.89 12.91
C SER A 134 7.81 -13.79 13.79
N GLN A 135 7.07 -12.85 13.19
CA GLN A 135 6.30 -11.82 13.87
C GLN A 135 4.92 -12.30 14.34
N GLY A 136 4.57 -13.58 14.14
CA GLY A 136 3.27 -14.13 14.52
C GLY A 136 2.11 -13.71 13.61
N VAL A 137 2.39 -13.16 12.42
CA VAL A 137 1.36 -12.76 11.46
C VAL A 137 0.78 -13.99 10.76
N GLU A 138 -0.53 -14.15 10.82
CA GLU A 138 -1.25 -15.21 10.11
C GLU A 138 -1.40 -14.85 8.62
N LEU A 139 -0.73 -15.63 7.77
CA LEU A 139 -0.91 -15.54 6.33
C LEU A 139 -2.24 -16.23 5.93
N VAL A 140 -3.23 -15.44 5.52
CA VAL A 140 -4.54 -15.88 5.01
C VAL A 140 -4.46 -16.01 3.48
N HIS A 141 -4.88 -17.17 2.97
CA HIS A 141 -4.80 -17.43 1.52
C HIS A 141 -5.94 -16.74 0.77
N VAL A 142 -5.58 -16.02 -0.29
CA VAL A 142 -6.51 -15.52 -1.31
C VAL A 142 -5.93 -15.78 -2.70
N ASN A 143 -6.79 -15.97 -3.71
CA ASN A 143 -6.33 -16.19 -5.08
C ASN A 143 -5.77 -14.92 -5.74
N GLN A 144 -6.27 -13.76 -5.32
CA GLN A 144 -5.86 -12.45 -5.81
C GLN A 144 -4.41 -12.16 -5.41
N GLY A 145 -3.51 -12.11 -6.40
CA GLY A 145 -2.10 -11.84 -6.17
C GLY A 145 -1.78 -10.37 -5.92
N TYR A 146 -2.51 -9.44 -6.54
CA TYR A 146 -2.35 -8.01 -6.28
C TYR A 146 -3.09 -7.61 -4.99
N SER A 147 -2.87 -8.34 -3.90
CA SER A 147 -3.64 -8.21 -2.66
C SER A 147 -3.51 -6.82 -2.05
N LYS A 148 -2.29 -6.27 -1.93
CA LYS A 148 -2.11 -4.92 -1.35
C LYS A 148 -2.70 -3.83 -2.25
N CYS A 149 -2.57 -3.93 -3.57
CA CYS A 149 -3.25 -2.99 -4.47
C CYS A 149 -4.77 -3.12 -4.34
N SER A 150 -5.29 -4.34 -4.11
CA SER A 150 -6.73 -4.62 -4.01
C SER A 150 -7.37 -4.15 -2.69
N VAL A 151 -6.59 -3.81 -1.67
CA VAL A 151 -7.06 -3.56 -0.30
C VAL A 151 -6.67 -2.16 0.17
N ALA A 152 -7.67 -1.30 0.32
CA ALA A 152 -7.53 -0.07 1.08
C ALA A 152 -7.73 -0.37 2.56
N ILE A 153 -6.67 -0.18 3.33
CA ILE A 153 -6.65 -0.38 4.79
C ILE A 153 -7.29 0.85 5.42
N VAL A 154 -8.33 0.64 6.23
CA VAL A 154 -9.06 1.73 6.90
C VAL A 154 -8.59 1.88 8.35
N ASP A 155 -8.44 0.75 9.04
CA ASP A 155 -7.90 0.61 10.39
C ASP A 155 -7.48 -0.87 10.60
N GLU A 156 -7.12 -1.23 11.84
CA GLU A 156 -6.68 -2.58 12.21
C GLU A 156 -7.76 -3.67 12.03
N HIS A 157 -9.03 -3.29 11.85
CA HIS A 157 -10.17 -4.21 11.79
C HIS A 157 -11.09 -3.97 10.58
N SER A 158 -10.70 -3.08 9.66
CA SER A 158 -11.57 -2.64 8.56
C SER A 158 -10.82 -2.43 7.26
N LEU A 159 -11.44 -2.85 6.16
CA LEU A 159 -10.89 -2.65 4.81
C LEU A 159 -11.97 -2.43 3.75
N ILE A 160 -11.56 -1.81 2.65
CA ILE A 160 -12.35 -1.63 1.43
C ILE A 160 -11.69 -2.43 0.31
N THR A 161 -12.48 -3.18 -0.46
CA THR A 161 -11.99 -3.92 -1.61
C THR A 161 -13.09 -4.13 -2.65
N SER A 162 -12.72 -4.30 -3.93
CA SER A 162 -13.62 -4.81 -4.97
C SER A 162 -13.49 -6.32 -5.19
N ASP A 163 -12.47 -6.96 -4.58
CA ASP A 163 -12.20 -8.38 -4.74
C ASP A 163 -13.07 -9.22 -3.78
N LYS A 164 -13.96 -10.04 -4.36
CA LYS A 164 -14.88 -10.89 -3.59
C LYS A 164 -14.16 -11.99 -2.79
N GLY A 165 -13.02 -12.47 -3.29
CA GLY A 165 -12.22 -13.51 -2.62
C GLY A 165 -11.57 -12.96 -1.35
N ILE A 166 -10.93 -11.80 -1.46
CA ILE A 166 -10.39 -11.06 -0.32
C ILE A 166 -11.52 -10.70 0.65
N ALA A 167 -12.62 -10.14 0.16
CA ALA A 167 -13.74 -9.76 1.04
C ALA A 167 -14.29 -10.95 1.84
N LYS A 168 -14.43 -12.13 1.21
CA LYS A 168 -14.86 -13.35 1.90
C LYS A 168 -13.84 -13.80 2.95
N ALA A 169 -12.55 -13.82 2.59
CA ALA A 169 -11.48 -14.25 3.49
C ALA A 169 -11.36 -13.32 4.71
N ALA A 170 -11.35 -12.01 4.50
CA ALA A 170 -11.26 -11.00 5.55
C ALA A 170 -12.45 -11.05 6.51
N LYS A 171 -13.68 -11.16 6.00
CA LYS A 171 -14.88 -11.38 6.84
C LYS A 171 -14.78 -12.67 7.66
N GLY A 172 -14.21 -13.73 7.07
CA GLY A 172 -14.02 -15.03 7.73
C GLY A 172 -13.09 -14.97 8.95
N VAL A 173 -12.17 -14.00 8.98
CA VAL A 173 -11.28 -13.73 10.12
C VAL A 173 -11.68 -12.47 10.91
N GLY A 174 -12.93 -12.01 10.76
CA GLY A 174 -13.53 -11.00 11.64
C GLY A 174 -13.41 -9.55 11.19
N PHE A 175 -12.87 -9.24 10.00
CA PHE A 175 -12.79 -7.86 9.51
C PHE A 175 -14.16 -7.31 9.10
N ASN A 176 -14.34 -6.03 9.35
CA ASN A 176 -15.36 -5.25 8.68
C ASN A 176 -14.92 -4.95 7.24
N VAL A 177 -15.76 -5.32 6.27
CA VAL A 177 -15.40 -5.19 4.86
C VAL A 177 -16.48 -4.47 4.08
N LEU A 178 -16.10 -3.34 3.48
CA LEU A 178 -16.87 -2.74 2.40
C LEU A 178 -16.47 -3.37 1.07
N LEU A 179 -17.41 -4.07 0.44
CA LEU A 179 -17.27 -4.55 -0.92
C LEU A 179 -17.80 -3.48 -1.89
N ILE A 180 -16.92 -2.92 -2.72
CA ILE A 180 -17.25 -1.93 -3.76
C ILE A 180 -17.29 -2.59 -5.15
N ASN A 181 -17.85 -1.90 -6.14
CA ASN A 181 -17.74 -2.30 -7.54
C ASN A 181 -16.31 -2.11 -8.05
N PRO A 182 -15.81 -2.99 -8.95
CA PRO A 182 -14.53 -2.75 -9.62
C PRO A 182 -14.65 -1.61 -10.65
N GLY A 183 -13.52 -1.02 -11.02
CA GLY A 183 -13.45 0.07 -11.99
C GLY A 183 -13.31 1.46 -11.35
N PHE A 184 -13.47 2.50 -12.17
CA PHE A 184 -13.47 3.92 -11.76
C PHE A 184 -12.18 4.40 -11.07
N ILE A 185 -11.09 3.65 -11.22
CA ILE A 185 -9.75 3.96 -10.74
C ILE A 185 -8.84 3.84 -11.96
N ASP A 186 -8.14 4.91 -12.29
CA ASP A 186 -7.25 4.95 -13.43
C ASP A 186 -5.97 4.16 -13.14
N LEU A 187 -5.53 3.36 -14.11
CA LEU A 187 -4.24 2.69 -14.12
C LEU A 187 -3.75 2.63 -15.56
N PRO A 188 -2.86 3.55 -15.97
CA PRO A 188 -2.44 3.68 -17.36
C PRO A 188 -1.96 2.35 -17.96
N GLY A 189 -2.56 1.94 -19.08
CA GLY A 189 -2.24 0.70 -19.79
C GLY A 189 -3.10 -0.52 -19.40
N LEU A 190 -4.04 -0.36 -18.45
CA LEU A 190 -4.99 -1.40 -18.04
C LEU A 190 -6.42 -0.86 -18.03
N ASN A 191 -7.40 -1.76 -17.87
CA ASN A 191 -8.82 -1.40 -17.87
C ASN A 191 -9.23 -0.57 -16.65
N TYR A 192 -8.64 -0.85 -15.49
CA TYR A 192 -8.83 -0.15 -14.23
C TYR A 192 -7.73 -0.54 -13.23
N GLY A 193 -7.51 0.33 -12.25
CA GLY A 193 -6.68 0.08 -11.07
C GLY A 193 -7.48 -0.35 -9.84
N PHE A 194 -6.80 -0.47 -8.71
CA PHE A 194 -7.38 -0.97 -7.47
C PHE A 194 -7.38 0.06 -6.34
N ILE A 195 -8.35 -0.06 -5.42
CA ILE A 195 -8.60 0.93 -4.36
C ILE A 195 -7.47 1.04 -3.33
N GLY A 196 -6.80 -0.07 -3.02
CA GLY A 196 -5.64 -0.08 -2.13
C GLY A 196 -4.43 0.61 -2.74
N GLY A 197 -4.23 0.43 -4.05
CA GLY A 197 -3.15 1.08 -4.79
C GLY A 197 -3.37 2.58 -4.98
N ALA A 198 -4.62 3.05 -4.84
CA ALA A 198 -4.99 4.46 -4.92
C ALA A 198 -5.02 5.18 -3.57
N THR A 199 -4.62 4.52 -2.47
CA THR A 199 -4.81 5.05 -1.11
C THR A 199 -3.58 4.86 -0.20
N GLY A 200 -3.60 5.58 0.93
CA GLY A 200 -2.69 5.40 2.06
C GLY A 200 -3.16 6.19 3.28
N LEU A 201 -2.97 5.65 4.49
CA LEU A 201 -3.29 6.38 5.72
C LEU A 201 -2.29 7.52 5.95
N LEU A 202 -2.80 8.70 6.29
CA LEU A 202 -2.02 9.92 6.54
C LEU A 202 -1.80 10.18 8.04
N ASN A 203 -2.69 9.64 8.86
CA ASN A 203 -2.67 9.59 10.32
C ASN A 203 -3.76 8.62 10.79
N LEU A 204 -3.97 8.52 12.10
CA LEU A 204 -4.99 7.66 12.69
C LEU A 204 -6.40 7.89 12.13
N ASN A 205 -6.76 9.11 11.76
CA ASN A 205 -8.12 9.48 11.38
C ASN A 205 -8.29 9.83 9.89
N ALA A 206 -7.23 9.83 9.08
CA ALA A 206 -7.29 10.32 7.70
C ALA A 206 -6.82 9.28 6.69
N LEU A 207 -7.71 8.91 5.77
CA LEU A 207 -7.39 8.08 4.62
C LEU A 207 -7.21 8.97 3.39
N GLY A 208 -5.99 9.01 2.87
CA GLY A 208 -5.66 9.76 1.68
C GLY A 208 -5.93 8.98 0.39
N PHE A 209 -6.46 9.66 -0.62
CA PHE A 209 -6.76 9.14 -1.95
C PHE A 209 -5.95 9.91 -3.01
N VAL A 210 -5.29 9.20 -3.92
CA VAL A 210 -4.56 9.81 -5.03
C VAL A 210 -5.54 10.21 -6.13
N GLY A 211 -6.05 11.44 -6.03
CA GLY A 211 -7.17 11.95 -6.81
C GLY A 211 -8.47 12.02 -6.01
N ASN A 212 -9.53 12.40 -6.71
CA ASN A 212 -10.84 12.61 -6.12
C ASN A 212 -11.63 11.29 -6.01
N TRP A 213 -11.78 10.74 -4.80
CA TRP A 213 -12.53 9.50 -4.57
C TRP A 213 -14.00 9.58 -5.00
N LYS A 214 -14.57 10.79 -5.11
CA LYS A 214 -15.94 11.02 -5.58
C LYS A 214 -16.15 10.66 -7.05
N THR A 215 -15.08 10.41 -7.81
CA THR A 215 -15.18 9.88 -9.18
C THR A 215 -15.49 8.39 -9.20
N HIS A 216 -15.39 7.69 -8.07
CA HIS A 216 -15.78 6.30 -7.94
C HIS A 216 -17.30 6.15 -7.82
N LYS A 217 -17.89 5.16 -8.50
CA LYS A 217 -19.36 4.98 -8.50
C LYS A 217 -19.96 4.72 -7.11
N ASP A 218 -19.21 4.05 -6.23
CA ASP A 218 -19.62 3.78 -4.84
C ASP A 218 -19.10 4.82 -3.83
N TYR A 219 -18.79 6.06 -4.23
CA TYR A 219 -18.19 7.03 -3.31
C TYR A 219 -19.02 7.30 -2.05
N GLU A 220 -20.34 7.32 -2.14
CA GLU A 220 -21.23 7.52 -0.97
C GLU A 220 -21.05 6.39 0.05
N LYS A 221 -20.99 5.13 -0.41
CA LYS A 221 -20.74 3.98 0.46
C LYS A 221 -19.36 4.02 1.10
N ILE A 222 -18.36 4.51 0.35
CA ILE A 222 -17.01 4.70 0.86
C ILE A 222 -17.03 5.76 1.97
N GLU A 223 -17.68 6.91 1.74
CA GLU A 223 -17.78 7.98 2.74
C GLU A 223 -18.52 7.52 4.00
N ASP A 224 -19.65 6.82 3.86
CA ASP A 224 -20.40 6.28 5.00
C ASP A 224 -19.57 5.28 5.80
N PHE A 225 -18.91 4.33 5.12
CA PHE A 225 -18.07 3.31 5.77
C PHE A 225 -16.88 3.93 6.51
N LEU A 226 -16.24 4.96 5.95
CA LEU A 226 -15.16 5.69 6.61
C LEU A 226 -15.68 6.48 7.82
N LYS A 227 -16.81 7.17 7.66
CA LYS A 227 -17.43 7.98 8.72
C LYS A 227 -17.82 7.14 9.93
N GLU A 228 -18.41 5.96 9.72
CA GLU A 228 -18.71 4.99 10.80
C GLU A 228 -17.49 4.59 11.62
N ARG A 229 -16.28 4.70 11.05
CA ARG A 229 -14.99 4.35 11.66
C ARG A 229 -14.20 5.57 12.12
N GLY A 230 -14.82 6.75 12.13
CA GLY A 230 -14.15 8.00 12.50
C GLY A 230 -13.05 8.42 11.52
N LYS A 231 -13.09 7.92 10.28
CA LYS A 231 -12.09 8.24 9.25
C LYS A 231 -12.60 9.36 8.34
N ILE A 232 -11.69 10.26 8.00
CA ILE A 232 -11.88 11.40 7.12
C ILE A 232 -11.21 11.07 5.78
N PRO A 233 -11.96 11.01 4.66
CA PRO A 233 -11.36 10.91 3.34
C PRO A 233 -10.67 12.22 2.96
N VAL A 234 -9.46 12.12 2.43
CA VAL A 234 -8.65 13.28 1.98
C VAL A 234 -8.22 13.05 0.54
N ALA A 235 -8.49 14.02 -0.34
CA ALA A 235 -8.04 13.98 -1.72
C ALA A 235 -6.64 14.60 -1.76
N MET A 236 -5.66 13.84 -2.25
CA MET A 236 -4.30 14.35 -2.42
C MET A 236 -4.20 15.32 -3.60
N ASP A 237 -5.10 15.19 -4.56
CA ASP A 237 -5.29 16.12 -5.67
C ASP A 237 -6.71 15.96 -6.25
N MET A 238 -7.08 16.81 -7.22
CA MET A 238 -8.42 16.85 -7.79
C MET A 238 -8.57 16.13 -9.14
N HIS A 239 -7.57 15.36 -9.59
CA HIS A 239 -7.69 14.55 -10.81
C HIS A 239 -8.56 13.30 -10.55
N LEU A 240 -8.76 12.48 -11.59
CA LEU A 240 -9.37 11.16 -11.43
C LEU A 240 -8.58 10.32 -10.41
N LEU A 241 -9.31 9.54 -9.61
CA LEU A 241 -8.73 8.57 -8.69
C LEU A 241 -7.82 7.61 -9.47
N ALA A 242 -6.57 7.44 -9.02
CA ALA A 242 -5.56 6.67 -9.74
C ALA A 242 -4.84 5.67 -8.82
N ASP A 243 -4.61 4.47 -9.32
CA ASP A 243 -3.77 3.46 -8.67
C ASP A 243 -2.30 3.78 -8.94
N VAL A 244 -1.54 3.97 -7.86
CA VAL A 244 -0.13 4.33 -7.88
C VAL A 244 0.74 3.32 -7.12
N GLY A 245 0.20 2.15 -6.79
CA GLY A 245 0.91 1.17 -5.96
C GLY A 245 1.01 1.54 -4.48
N SER A 246 -0.04 2.18 -3.96
CA SER A 246 -0.21 2.65 -2.58
C SER A 246 0.68 3.85 -2.23
N ILE A 247 0.19 4.69 -1.32
CA ILE A 247 1.05 5.58 -0.54
C ILE A 247 1.37 4.83 0.75
N ILE A 248 2.62 4.38 0.91
CA ILE A 248 3.00 3.50 2.03
C ILE A 248 3.64 4.35 3.13
N PRO A 249 2.98 4.60 4.27
CA PRO A 249 3.59 5.32 5.38
C PRO A 249 4.70 4.48 6.02
N LEU A 250 5.78 5.17 6.42
CA LEU A 250 7.01 4.57 6.92
C LEU A 250 7.45 5.15 8.27
N LYS A 251 7.31 6.47 8.45
CA LYS A 251 7.54 7.16 9.72
C LYS A 251 6.38 8.10 10.04
N GLN A 252 6.24 8.40 11.32
CA GLN A 252 5.26 9.31 11.88
C GLN A 252 5.90 10.27 12.87
N ARG A 253 5.25 11.41 13.11
CA ARG A 253 5.67 12.39 14.11
C ARG A 253 5.42 11.85 15.52
N VAL A 254 6.29 12.25 16.46
CA VAL A 254 6.20 11.95 17.91
C VAL A 254 5.66 13.16 18.65
#